data_AF-A0A932JJV3-F1
#
_entry.id   AF-A0A932JJV3-F1
#
_cell.length_a   1.000
_cell.length_b   1.000
_cell.length_c   1.000
_cell.angle_alpha   90.00
_cell.angle_beta   90.00
_cell.angle_gamma   90.00
#
_symmetry.space_group_name_H-M   'P 1'
#
loop_
_entity.id
_entity.type
_entity.pdbx_description
1 polymer ?
#
loop_
_entity_poly.entity_id
_entity_poly.type
_entity_poly.pdbx_seq_one_letter_code
_entity_poly.pdbx_strand_id
1 'polypeptide(L)'
;RLLVIARAFFGFAQRFSRPRWRAFARAERAAGAGIAVCGALLSLPFPIPLSNMMCAGPAALLALSMLEEDGLAAAAGWTALFLALAFHVGLALLGAEGLRAALR
;
A
#
# COMPACT_ATOMS: atom_id res chain seq x y z
N ARG A 1 8.91 -22.88 17.00
CA ARG A 1 9.25 -22.61 15.58
C ARG A 1 8.79 -21.21 15.14
N LEU A 2 7.55 -20.79 15.44
CA LEU A 2 7.04 -19.44 15.17
C LEU A 2 7.94 -18.30 15.73
N LEU A 3 8.38 -18.42 16.98
CA LEU A 3 9.24 -17.41 17.64
C LEU A 3 10.61 -17.24 16.97
N VAL A 4 11.14 -18.29 16.34
CA VAL A 4 12.44 -18.23 15.63
C VAL A 4 12.28 -17.47 14.31
N ILE A 5 11.18 -17.73 13.58
CA ILE A 5 10.85 -17.02 12.33
C ILE A 5 10.57 -15.55 12.62
N ALA A 6 9.79 -15.25 13.67
CA ALA A 6 9.54 -13.88 14.10
C ALA A 6 10.85 -13.14 14.40
N ARG A 7 11.77 -13.77 15.14
CA ARG A 7 13.07 -13.15 15.49
C ARG A 7 13.96 -12.92 14.27
N ALA A 8 13.97 -13.85 13.32
CA ALA A 8 14.70 -13.69 12.06
C ALA A 8 14.10 -12.56 11.20
N PHE A 9 12.77 -12.47 11.16
CA PHE A 9 12.06 -11.40 10.46
C PHE A 9 12.33 -10.02 11.09
N PHE A 10 12.28 -9.92 12.42
CA PHE A 10 12.65 -8.70 13.15
C PHE A 10 14.12 -8.32 12.96
N GLY A 11 15.04 -9.30 12.94
CA GLY A 11 16.45 -9.04 12.69
C GLY A 11 16.75 -8.58 11.26
N PHE A 12 16.02 -9.12 10.27
CA PHE A 12 16.07 -8.67 8.89
C PHE A 12 15.47 -7.26 8.74
N ALA A 13 14.31 -7.02 9.36
CA ALA A 13 13.66 -5.72 9.40
C ALA A 13 14.59 -4.66 10.02
N GLN A 14 15.21 -4.92 11.18
CA GLN A 14 16.17 -4.00 11.80
C GLN A 14 17.44 -3.76 10.98
N ARG A 15 17.89 -4.74 10.17
CA ARG A 15 19.11 -4.60 9.38
C ARG A 15 18.87 -3.89 8.05
N PHE A 16 17.65 -4.01 7.52
CA PHE A 16 17.18 -3.29 6.34
C PHE A 16 16.74 -1.86 6.71
N SER A 17 16.13 -1.70 7.89
CA SER A 17 15.69 -0.45 8.48
C SER A 17 16.82 0.23 9.25
N ARG A 18 17.56 1.10 8.57
CA ARG A 18 18.24 2.20 9.25
C ARG A 18 17.32 3.41 9.15
N PRO A 19 17.16 4.23 10.19
CA PRO A 19 16.34 5.44 10.12
C PRO A 19 16.96 6.42 9.12
N ARG A 20 16.49 6.36 7.89
CA ARG A 20 16.95 7.16 6.75
C ARG A 20 15.80 8.09 6.37
N TRP A 21 16.09 9.37 6.14
CA TRP A 21 15.08 10.39 5.80
C TRP A 21 13.91 10.48 6.80
N ARG A 22 14.22 10.53 8.10
CA ARG A 22 13.25 10.63 9.20
C ARG A 22 12.15 11.67 9.00
N ALA A 23 12.45 12.82 8.37
CA ALA A 23 11.44 13.85 8.11
C ALA A 23 10.31 13.37 7.18
N PHE A 24 10.64 12.50 6.23
CA PHE A 24 9.68 11.90 5.30
C PHE A 24 8.88 10.78 5.98
N ALA A 25 9.53 9.99 6.83
CA ALA A 25 8.87 8.93 7.61
C ALA A 25 7.97 9.48 8.74
N ARG A 26 8.30 10.65 9.31
CA ARG A 26 7.50 11.33 10.36
C ARG A 26 6.19 11.93 9.87
N ALA A 27 5.88 11.83 8.59
CA ALA A 27 4.57 12.21 8.04
C ALA A 27 3.51 11.14 8.35
N GLU A 28 3.38 10.72 9.62
CA GLU A 28 2.49 9.65 10.07
C GLU A 28 1.03 9.89 9.65
N ARG A 29 0.57 11.15 9.70
CA ARG A 29 -0.77 11.53 9.23
C ARG A 29 -0.96 11.28 7.74
N ALA A 30 0.06 11.56 6.94
CA ALA A 30 0.01 11.33 5.50
C ALA A 30 0.03 9.83 5.20
N ALA A 31 0.94 9.08 5.83
CA ALA A 31 1.00 7.62 5.69
C ALA A 31 -0.32 6.95 6.13
N GLY A 32 -0.88 7.39 7.26
CA GLY A 32 -2.20 6.97 7.73
C GLY A 32 -3.32 7.31 6.76
N ALA A 33 -3.30 8.48 6.12
CA ALA A 33 -4.24 8.83 5.06
C ALA A 33 -4.10 7.90 3.83
N GLY A 34 -2.87 7.60 3.41
CA GLY A 34 -2.62 6.64 2.33
C GLY A 34 -3.15 5.23 2.65
N ILE A 35 -2.93 4.76 3.89
CA ILE A 35 -3.48 3.50 4.37
C ILE A 35 -5.01 3.52 4.38
N ALA A 36 -5.62 4.63 4.82
CA ALA A 36 -7.07 4.78 4.82
C ALA A 36 -7.65 4.72 3.40
N VAL A 37 -6.99 5.35 2.42
CA VAL A 37 -7.36 5.27 1.00
C VAL A 37 -7.27 3.82 0.49
N CYS A 38 -6.18 3.09 0.80
CA CYS A 38 -6.09 1.66 0.48
C CYS A 38 -7.20 0.83 1.14
N GLY A 39 -7.53 1.12 2.40
CA GLY A 39 -8.60 0.44 3.13
C GLY A 39 -9.97 0.65 2.51
N ALA A 40 -10.28 1.89 2.10
CA ALA A 40 -11.46 2.20 1.29
C ALA A 40 -11.41 1.41 -0.04
N LEU A 41 -10.27 1.47 -0.75
CA LEU A 41 -9.84 0.58 -1.85
C LEU A 41 -10.39 -0.84 -1.75
N LEU A 42 -9.91 -1.50 -0.71
CA LEU A 42 -10.13 -2.91 -0.39
C LEU A 42 -11.56 -3.22 0.06
N SER A 43 -12.28 -2.23 0.57
CA SER A 43 -13.67 -2.41 1.01
C SER A 43 -14.66 -2.47 -0.15
N LEU A 44 -14.26 -2.04 -1.36
CA LEU A 44 -15.13 -2.19 -2.52
C LEU A 44 -15.25 -3.67 -2.90
N PRO A 45 -16.49 -4.16 -3.14
CA PRO A 45 -16.71 -5.53 -3.58
C PRO A 45 -16.35 -5.66 -5.07
N PHE A 46 -15.05 -5.77 -5.38
CA PHE A 46 -14.57 -6.04 -6.74
C PHE A 46 -14.30 -7.53 -6.95
N PRO A 47 -14.95 -8.19 -7.93
CA PRO A 47 -14.71 -9.60 -8.26
C PRO A 47 -13.49 -9.75 -9.19
N ILE A 48 -12.41 -9.00 -8.94
CA ILE A 48 -11.17 -9.11 -9.73
C ILE A 48 -10.11 -9.79 -8.87
N PRO A 49 -9.67 -11.01 -9.23
CA PRO A 49 -8.67 -11.71 -8.46
C PRO A 49 -7.39 -10.88 -8.40
N LEU A 50 -6.73 -10.88 -7.24
CA LEU A 50 -5.48 -10.17 -6.98
C LEU A 50 -5.53 -8.63 -7.04
N SER A 51 -6.66 -8.00 -7.37
CA SER A 51 -6.83 -6.54 -7.29
C SER A 51 -6.51 -6.02 -5.89
N ASN A 52 -6.89 -6.79 -4.86
CA ASN A 52 -6.64 -6.46 -3.47
C ASN A 52 -5.15 -6.41 -3.12
N MET A 53 -4.29 -7.18 -3.81
CA MET A 53 -2.84 -7.12 -3.59
C MET A 53 -2.28 -5.76 -4.00
N MET A 54 -2.89 -5.10 -4.99
CA MET A 54 -2.46 -3.77 -5.42
C MET A 54 -2.61 -2.74 -4.30
N CYS A 55 -3.61 -2.84 -3.43
CA CYS A 55 -3.80 -1.93 -2.29
C CYS A 55 -3.15 -2.45 -0.99
N ALA A 56 -3.10 -3.76 -0.79
CA ALA A 56 -2.51 -4.37 0.42
C ALA A 56 -0.99 -4.14 0.51
N GLY A 57 -0.27 -4.24 -0.61
CA GLY A 57 1.18 -4.00 -0.66
C GLY A 57 1.58 -2.58 -0.21
N PRO A 58 1.04 -1.52 -0.83
CA PRO A 58 1.29 -0.13 -0.42
C PRO A 58 0.91 0.14 1.04
N ALA A 59 -0.23 -0.37 1.50
CA ALA A 59 -0.67 -0.20 2.89
C ALA A 59 0.33 -0.82 3.87
N ALA A 60 0.83 -2.02 3.57
CA ALA A 60 1.84 -2.68 4.39
C ALA A 60 3.18 -1.92 4.40
N LEU A 61 3.63 -1.40 3.24
CA LEU A 61 4.86 -0.60 3.15
C LEU A 61 4.75 0.73 3.91
N LEU A 62 3.62 1.42 3.80
CA LEU A 62 3.37 2.65 4.55
C LEU A 62 3.30 2.38 6.06
N ALA A 63 2.63 1.30 6.49
CA ALA A 63 2.59 0.90 7.89
C ALA A 63 3.98 0.53 8.43
N LEU A 64 4.78 -0.19 7.64
CA LEU A 64 6.16 -0.53 7.98
C LEU A 64 7.02 0.73 8.10
N SER A 65 6.85 1.70 7.22
CA SER A 65 7.58 2.98 7.27
C SER A 65 7.27 3.79 8.54
N MET A 66 6.02 3.72 9.05
CA MET A 66 5.63 4.33 10.30
C MET A 66 6.25 3.62 11.50
N LEU A 67 6.27 2.28 11.49
CA LEU A 67 6.81 1.48 12.59
C LEU A 67 8.32 1.66 12.75
N GLU A 68 9.03 1.81 11.64
CA GLU A 68 10.49 1.78 11.58
C GLU A 68 11.14 3.16 11.37
N GLU A 69 10.35 4.22 11.20
CA GLU A 69 10.80 5.56 10.78
C GLU A 69 11.70 5.54 9.52
N ASP A 70 11.48 4.59 8.60
CA ASP A 70 12.27 4.42 7.38
C ASP A 70 11.64 5.15 6.19
N GLY A 71 12.29 6.22 5.74
CA GLY A 71 11.85 7.03 4.61
C GLY A 71 11.95 6.32 3.26
N LEU A 72 12.75 5.26 3.11
CA LEU A 72 12.76 4.45 1.89
C LEU A 72 11.52 3.57 1.80
N ALA A 73 11.12 2.95 2.91
CA ALA A 73 9.85 2.24 3.00
C ALA A 73 8.67 3.17 2.73
N ALA A 74 8.72 4.42 3.23
CA ALA A 74 7.70 5.42 2.94
C ALA A 74 7.66 5.76 1.45
N ALA A 75 8.80 6.01 0.81
CA ALA A 75 8.86 6.31 -0.63
C ALA A 75 8.35 5.16 -1.49
N ALA A 76 8.74 3.92 -1.17
CA ALA A 76 8.23 2.73 -1.84
C ALA A 76 6.72 2.56 -1.64
N GLY A 77 6.22 2.77 -0.42
CA GLY A 77 4.80 2.71 -0.09
C GLY A 77 3.97 3.74 -0.86
N TRP A 78 4.41 5.00 -0.90
CA TRP A 78 3.75 6.05 -1.68
C TRP A 78 3.77 5.76 -3.18
N THR A 79 4.90 5.32 -3.72
CA THR A 79 5.03 4.96 -5.14
C THR A 79 4.06 3.84 -5.50
N ALA A 80 4.03 2.79 -4.67
CA ALA A 80 3.12 1.67 -4.86
C ALA A 80 1.64 2.10 -4.71
N LEU A 81 1.33 3.02 -3.80
CA LEU A 81 -0.03 3.56 -3.64
C LEU A 81 -0.49 4.30 -4.88
N PHE A 82 0.36 5.17 -5.46
CA PHE A 82 -0.01 5.87 -6.69
C PHE A 82 -0.22 4.92 -7.86
N LEU A 83 0.59 3.87 -7.97
CA LEU A 83 0.39 2.82 -8.98
C LEU A 83 -0.94 2.08 -8.76
N ALA A 84 -1.26 1.74 -7.51
CA ALA A 84 -2.52 1.10 -7.15
C ALA A 84 -3.73 1.99 -7.47
N LEU A 85 -3.64 3.29 -7.21
CA LEU A 85 -4.67 4.26 -7.56
C LEU A 85 -4.85 4.36 -9.07
N ALA A 86 -3.76 4.47 -9.83
CA ALA A 86 -3.81 4.51 -11.29
C ALA A 86 -4.50 3.26 -11.86
N PHE A 87 -4.18 2.08 -11.31
CA PHE A 87 -4.84 0.82 -11.67
C PHE A 87 -6.35 0.86 -11.41
N HIS A 88 -6.78 1.24 -10.19
CA HIS A 88 -8.21 1.27 -9.85
C HIS A 88 -8.99 2.36 -10.60
N VAL A 89 -8.39 3.52 -10.83
CA VAL A 89 -9.00 4.59 -11.64
C VAL A 89 -9.15 4.13 -13.09
N GLY A 90 -8.11 3.53 -13.68
CA GLY A 90 -8.19 2.96 -15.02
C GLY A 90 -9.29 1.91 -15.13
N LEU A 91 -9.36 1.00 -14.17
CA LEU A 91 -10.40 -0.02 -14.10
C LEU A 91 -11.81 0.60 -14.05
N ALA A 92 -12.01 1.63 -13.21
CA ALA A 92 -13.29 2.32 -13.09
C ALA A 92 -13.70 3.03 -14.39
N LEU A 93 -12.75 3.69 -15.08
CA LEU A 93 -13.01 4.36 -16.35
C LEU A 93 -13.36 3.37 -17.46
N LEU A 94 -12.57 2.30 -17.63
CA LEU A 94 -12.86 1.26 -18.61
C LEU A 94 -14.19 0.57 -18.32
N GLY A 95 -14.48 0.27 -17.05
CA GLY A 95 -15.75 -0.31 -16.64
C GLY A 95 -16.94 0.59 -16.98
N ALA A 96 -16.81 1.91 -16.76
CA ALA A 96 -17.85 2.87 -17.11
C ALA A 96 -18.11 2.95 -18.61
N GLU A 97 -17.07 2.95 -19.45
CA GLU A 97 -17.25 2.95 -20.91
C GLU A 97 -17.86 1.64 -21.42
N GLY A 98 -17.45 0.49 -20.87
CA GLY A 98 -18.03 -0.81 -21.21
C GLY A 98 -19.51 -0.90 -20.85
N LEU A 99 -19.90 -0.39 -19.68
CA LEU A 99 -21.30 -0.35 -19.26
C LEU A 99 -22.13 0.57 -20.18
N ARG A 100 -21.61 1.76 -20.53
CA ARG A 100 -22.28 2.67 -21.45
C ARG A 100 -22.45 2.06 -22.84
N ALA A 101 -21.46 1.31 -23.33
CA ALA A 101 -21.55 0.62 -24.62
C ALA A 101 -22.57 -0.51 -24.60
N ALA A 102 -22.72 -1.22 -23.47
CA ALA A 102 -23.70 -2.31 -23.32
C ALA A 102 -25.15 -1.83 -23.14
N LEU A 103 -25.36 -0.59 -22.68
CA LEU A 103 -26.69 0.01 -22.45
C LEU A 103 -27.21 0.83 -23.65
N ARG A 104 -26.45 0.93 -24.73
CA ARG A 104 -26.87 1.53 -26.00
C ARG A 104 -27.38 0.46 -26.95
#